data_AF-A0A839AN73-F1
#
_entry.id   AF-A0A839AN73-F1
#
_cell.length_a   1.000
_cell.length_b   1.000
_cell.length_c   1.000
_cell.angle_alpha   90.00
_cell.angle_beta   90.00
_cell.angle_gamma   90.00
#
_symmetry.space_group_name_H-M   'P 1'
#
loop_
_entity.id
_entity.type
_entity.pdbx_description
1 polymer ?
#
loop_
_entity_poly.entity_id
_entity_poly.type
_entity_poly.pdbx_seq_one_letter_code
_entity_poly.pdbx_strand_id
1 'polypeptide(L)'
;MKETFNELIAYLRNPVLEKDTNTNNSYRFQKFLHLLVISILTGALLTPLFVLIEHLGWVDLNDHAMEELMKNSSKWFIFFLAVILAPLLEELFFRAPITLFHNAKAFKIAFYVFAILFGLVHLTNFNITTNVLLLTPILVAPQTILGGYLGFIRVRFGLQWSMLLHACYNAFFVLGSFAADLV
;
A
#
# COMPACT_ATOMS: atom_id res chain seq x y z
N MET A 1 7.57 0.98 18.67
CA MET A 1 7.79 0.58 17.26
C MET A 1 8.32 -0.86 17.11
N LYS A 2 9.41 -1.27 17.77
CA LYS A 2 9.98 -2.64 17.66
C LYS A 2 8.96 -3.76 17.87
N GLU A 3 8.14 -3.65 18.91
CA GLU A 3 7.05 -4.61 19.17
C GLU A 3 6.04 -4.70 18.02
N THR A 4 5.54 -3.55 17.55
CA THR A 4 4.63 -3.47 16.38
C THR A 4 5.24 -4.10 15.13
N PHE A 5 6.54 -3.87 14.89
CA PHE A 5 7.24 -4.47 13.77
C PHE A 5 7.31 -5.99 13.91
N ASN A 6 7.68 -6.51 15.09
CA ASN A 6 7.76 -7.94 15.34
C ASN A 6 6.39 -8.63 15.19
N GLU A 7 5.33 -8.01 15.71
CA GLU A 7 3.95 -8.48 15.53
C GLU A 7 3.54 -8.50 14.06
N LEU A 8 3.83 -7.42 13.33
CA LEU A 8 3.53 -7.33 11.90
C LEU A 8 4.23 -8.45 11.13
N ILE A 9 5.53 -8.67 11.35
CA ILE A 9 6.28 -9.73 10.69
C ILE A 9 5.77 -11.12 11.07
N ALA A 10 5.48 -11.36 12.36
CA ALA A 10 4.91 -12.63 12.81
C ALA A 10 3.55 -12.89 12.15
N TYR A 11 2.70 -11.86 12.05
CA TYR A 11 1.41 -11.95 11.41
C TYR A 11 1.52 -12.18 9.91
N LEU A 12 2.38 -11.46 9.20
CA LEU A 12 2.59 -11.66 7.76
C LEU A 12 3.14 -13.04 7.42
N ARG A 13 3.81 -13.72 8.36
CA ARG A 13 4.27 -15.11 8.21
C ARG A 13 3.12 -16.11 8.39
N ASN A 14 2.14 -15.80 9.23
CA ASN A 14 0.99 -16.66 9.51
C ASN A 14 -0.26 -15.84 9.87
N PRO A 15 -0.98 -15.28 8.88
CA PRO A 15 -2.10 -14.41 9.15
C PRO A 15 -3.27 -15.21 9.72
N VAL A 16 -3.93 -14.66 10.74
CA VAL A 16 -5.11 -15.23 11.39
C VAL A 16 -6.25 -14.20 11.45
N LEU A 17 -7.49 -14.65 11.28
CA LEU A 17 -8.68 -13.78 11.34
C LEU A 17 -9.02 -13.48 12.82
N GLU A 18 -8.17 -12.69 13.46
CA GLU A 18 -8.29 -12.37 14.88
C GLU A 18 -8.10 -10.88 15.11
N LYS A 19 -9.11 -10.24 15.70
CA LYS A 19 -9.04 -8.85 16.12
C LYS A 19 -8.07 -8.71 17.30
N ASP A 20 -7.49 -7.53 17.42
CA ASP A 20 -6.73 -7.22 18.63
C ASP A 20 -7.65 -7.14 19.84
N THR A 21 -7.26 -7.79 20.94
CA THR A 21 -8.02 -7.78 22.19
C THR A 21 -7.97 -6.42 22.88
N ASN A 22 -6.95 -5.60 22.59
CA ASN A 22 -6.86 -4.25 23.11
C ASN A 22 -7.73 -3.27 22.29
N THR A 23 -8.79 -2.77 22.95
CA THR A 23 -9.75 -1.82 22.37
C THR A 23 -9.42 -0.36 22.67
N ASN A 24 -8.35 -0.07 23.42
CA ASN A 24 -7.97 1.29 23.76
C ASN A 24 -7.56 2.09 22.51
N ASN A 25 -8.16 3.25 22.33
CA ASN A 25 -7.93 4.09 21.14
C ASN A 25 -6.50 4.65 21.07
N SER A 26 -5.89 5.01 22.20
CA SER A 26 -4.51 5.51 22.24
C SER A 26 -3.52 4.41 21.83
N TYR A 27 -3.74 3.17 22.28
CA TYR A 27 -2.96 2.00 21.85
C TYR A 27 -3.08 1.78 20.34
N ARG A 28 -4.30 1.77 19.80
CA ARG A 28 -4.55 1.57 18.36
C ARG A 28 -3.93 2.69 17.52
N PHE A 29 -4.06 3.93 17.97
CA PHE A 29 -3.46 5.08 17.31
C PHE A 29 -1.92 5.03 17.33
N GLN A 30 -1.33 4.57 18.43
CA GLN A 30 0.12 4.37 18.49
C GLN A 30 0.60 3.27 17.51
N LYS A 31 -0.11 2.12 17.46
CA LYS A 31 0.19 1.05 16.49
C LYS A 31 0.01 1.57 15.06
N PHE A 32 -1.03 2.35 14.79
CA PHE A 32 -1.27 3.03 13.52
C PHE A 32 -0.07 3.92 13.11
N LEU A 33 0.42 4.79 14.00
CA LEU A 33 1.56 5.66 13.70
C LEU A 33 2.83 4.84 13.41
N HIS A 34 3.09 3.78 14.18
CA HIS A 34 4.19 2.87 13.89
C HIS A 34 4.06 2.23 12.50
N LEU A 35 2.86 1.77 12.13
CA LEU A 35 2.59 1.17 10.81
C LEU A 35 2.74 2.18 9.68
N LEU A 36 2.34 3.44 9.87
CA LEU A 36 2.55 4.51 8.89
C LEU A 36 4.04 4.72 8.63
N VAL A 37 4.83 4.86 9.70
CA VAL A 37 6.30 5.01 9.58
C VAL A 37 6.92 3.79 8.90
N ILE A 38 6.55 2.57 9.32
CA ILE A 38 7.05 1.33 8.70
C ILE A 38 6.68 1.31 7.20
N SER A 39 5.46 1.67 6.84
CA SER A 39 5.01 1.68 5.44
C SER A 39 5.82 2.65 4.60
N ILE A 40 6.03 3.88 5.09
CA ILE A 40 6.84 4.91 4.40
C ILE A 40 8.29 4.44 4.25
N LEU A 41 8.90 3.90 5.32
CA LEU A 41 10.26 3.38 5.28
C LEU A 41 10.40 2.22 4.30
N THR A 42 9.45 1.27 4.29
CA THR A 42 9.44 0.17 3.33
C THR A 42 9.38 0.69 1.88
N GLY A 43 8.51 1.66 1.59
CA GLY A 43 8.44 2.29 0.27
C GLY A 43 9.76 2.95 -0.14
N ALA A 44 10.33 3.78 0.75
CA ALA A 44 11.59 4.49 0.52
C ALA A 44 12.79 3.52 0.34
N LEU A 45 12.82 2.41 1.07
CA LEU A 45 13.85 1.39 0.93
C LEU A 45 13.84 0.68 -0.43
N LEU A 46 12.68 0.64 -1.10
CA LEU A 46 12.55 0.06 -2.43
C LEU A 46 12.92 1.05 -3.54
N THR A 47 12.83 2.37 -3.29
CA THR A 47 13.13 3.42 -4.28
C THR A 47 14.47 3.26 -5.01
N PRO A 48 15.60 2.92 -4.35
CA PRO A 48 16.88 2.72 -5.05
C PRO A 48 16.84 1.62 -6.13
N LEU A 49 16.00 0.59 -5.95
CA LEU A 49 15.83 -0.47 -6.94
C LEU A 49 15.12 0.04 -8.21
N PHE A 50 14.12 0.90 -8.04
CA PHE A 50 13.42 1.55 -9.16
C PHE A 50 14.38 2.47 -9.94
N VAL A 51 15.15 3.30 -9.23
CA VAL A 51 16.17 4.16 -9.85
C VAL A 51 17.19 3.34 -10.65
N LEU A 52 17.62 2.19 -10.13
CA LEU A 52 18.53 1.30 -10.86
C LEU A 52 17.88 0.72 -12.13
N ILE A 53 16.63 0.25 -12.05
CA ILE A 53 15.89 -0.30 -13.19
C ILE A 53 15.76 0.75 -14.30
N GLU A 54 15.45 1.99 -13.93
CA GLU A 54 15.38 3.12 -14.85
C GLU A 54 16.74 3.46 -15.45
N HIS A 55 17.78 3.54 -14.62
CA HIS A 55 19.15 3.84 -15.07
C HIS A 55 19.69 2.80 -16.06
N LEU A 56 19.30 1.53 -15.91
CA LEU A 56 19.63 0.45 -16.84
C LEU A 56 18.78 0.47 -18.12
N GLY A 57 17.80 1.36 -18.23
CA GLY A 57 16.89 1.48 -19.36
C GLY A 57 15.92 0.30 -19.51
N TRP A 58 15.69 -0.46 -18.44
CA TRP A 58 14.82 -1.64 -18.50
C TRP A 58 13.34 -1.26 -18.48
N VAL A 59 12.98 -0.24 -17.70
CA VAL A 59 11.62 0.30 -17.61
C VAL A 59 11.72 1.82 -17.57
N ASP A 60 10.91 2.49 -18.38
CA ASP A 60 10.77 3.95 -18.31
C ASP A 60 9.83 4.30 -17.14
N LEU A 61 10.37 5.00 -16.14
CA LEU A 61 9.63 5.44 -14.96
C LEU A 61 9.01 6.84 -15.10
N ASN A 62 9.26 7.55 -16.19
CA ASN A 62 8.69 8.89 -16.45
C ASN A 62 7.48 8.81 -17.39
N ASP A 63 7.31 7.69 -18.10
CA ASP A 63 6.17 7.44 -19.00
C ASP A 63 4.97 6.87 -18.21
N HIS A 64 4.50 7.61 -17.20
CA HIS A 64 3.53 7.14 -16.21
C HIS A 64 2.18 7.84 -16.32
N ALA A 65 1.09 7.07 -16.23
CA ALA A 65 -0.29 7.59 -16.18
C ALA A 65 -0.48 8.63 -15.05
N MET A 66 0.27 8.49 -13.96
CA MET A 66 0.26 9.45 -12.86
C MET A 66 0.95 10.77 -13.24
N GLU A 67 2.00 10.74 -14.05
CA GLU A 67 2.66 11.96 -14.54
C GLU A 67 1.76 12.74 -15.50
N GLU A 68 1.04 12.03 -16.39
CA GLU A 68 0.03 12.64 -17.25
C GLU A 68 -1.11 13.26 -16.42
N LEU A 69 -1.59 12.56 -15.39
CA LEU A 69 -2.59 13.07 -14.45
C LEU A 69 -2.09 14.34 -13.73
N MET A 70 -0.83 14.35 -13.29
CA MET A 70 -0.19 15.49 -12.63
C MET A 70 -0.08 16.71 -13.54
N LYS A 71 0.24 16.52 -14.83
CA LYS A 71 0.34 17.61 -15.81
C LYS A 71 -1.02 18.19 -16.19
N ASN A 72 -2.05 17.36 -16.26
CA ASN A 72 -3.35 17.72 -16.83
C ASN A 72 -4.44 18.04 -15.78
N SER A 73 -4.15 17.90 -14.48
CA SER A 73 -5.12 18.09 -13.40
C SER A 73 -4.66 19.07 -12.33
N SER A 74 -5.60 19.67 -11.60
CA SER A 74 -5.25 20.52 -10.47
C SER A 74 -4.75 19.70 -9.27
N LYS A 75 -3.81 20.25 -8.48
CA LYS A 75 -3.29 19.61 -7.26
C LYS A 75 -4.39 19.20 -6.28
N TRP A 76 -5.45 20.01 -6.15
CA TRP A 76 -6.61 19.69 -5.32
C TRP A 76 -7.38 18.46 -5.81
N PHE A 77 -7.59 18.33 -7.12
CA PHE A 77 -8.25 17.18 -7.71
C PHE A 77 -7.43 15.91 -7.52
N ILE A 78 -6.12 15.99 -7.74
CA ILE A 78 -5.19 14.86 -7.54
C ILE A 78 -5.18 14.43 -6.07
N PHE A 79 -5.12 15.39 -5.15
CA PHE A 79 -5.20 15.09 -3.71
C PHE A 79 -6.52 14.37 -3.39
N PHE A 80 -7.66 14.89 -3.84
CA PHE A 80 -8.95 14.24 -3.61
C PHE A 80 -8.99 12.81 -4.17
N LEU A 81 -8.53 12.60 -5.41
CA LEU A 81 -8.51 11.28 -6.02
C LEU A 81 -7.57 10.31 -5.29
N ALA A 82 -6.29 10.66 -5.15
CA ALA A 82 -5.27 9.74 -4.66
C ALA A 82 -5.30 9.55 -3.14
N VAL A 83 -5.74 10.54 -2.36
CA VAL A 83 -5.71 10.51 -0.90
C VAL A 83 -7.06 10.10 -0.30
N ILE A 84 -8.17 10.39 -0.99
CA ILE A 84 -9.52 10.14 -0.46
C ILE A 84 -10.22 9.05 -1.26
N LEU A 85 -10.45 9.27 -2.55
CA LEU A 85 -11.30 8.39 -3.35
C LEU A 85 -10.67 7.02 -3.59
N ALA A 86 -9.42 6.98 -4.04
CA ALA A 86 -8.72 5.73 -4.35
C ALA A 86 -8.58 4.84 -3.09
N PRO A 87 -8.06 5.31 -1.93
CA PRO A 87 -8.04 4.52 -0.71
C PRO A 87 -9.43 4.02 -0.27
N LEU A 88 -10.48 4.84 -0.39
CA LEU A 88 -11.83 4.39 -0.06
C LEU A 88 -12.25 3.19 -0.92
N LEU A 89 -12.12 3.31 -2.25
CA LEU A 89 -12.53 2.27 -3.19
C LEU A 89 -11.65 1.02 -3.10
N GLU A 90 -10.33 1.19 -3.02
CA GLU A 90 -9.37 0.11 -2.93
C GLU A 90 -9.53 -0.67 -1.62
N GLU A 91 -9.71 0.00 -0.48
CA GLU A 91 -9.93 -0.71 0.77
C GLU A 91 -11.29 -1.43 0.79
N LEU A 92 -12.33 -0.85 0.19
CA LEU A 92 -13.62 -1.54 0.03
C LEU A 92 -13.48 -2.80 -0.83
N PHE A 93 -12.70 -2.75 -1.91
CA PHE A 93 -12.54 -3.88 -2.83
C PHE A 93 -11.57 -4.94 -2.30
N PHE A 94 -10.41 -4.53 -1.78
CA PHE A 94 -9.34 -5.46 -1.42
C PHE A 94 -9.36 -5.85 0.07
N ARG A 95 -9.87 -5.01 0.99
CA ARG A 95 -9.78 -5.26 2.44
C ARG A 95 -11.10 -5.60 3.10
N ALA A 96 -12.22 -5.07 2.61
CA ALA A 96 -13.53 -5.45 3.15
C ALA A 96 -13.81 -6.96 3.01
N PRO A 97 -13.54 -7.62 1.85
CA PRO A 97 -13.90 -9.02 1.65
C PRO A 97 -13.04 -10.03 2.44
N ILE A 98 -11.83 -9.65 2.85
CA ILE A 98 -10.90 -10.57 3.54
C ILE A 98 -11.56 -11.21 4.78
N THR A 99 -12.43 -10.48 5.48
CA THR A 99 -13.11 -10.97 6.69
C THR A 99 -14.27 -11.91 6.42
N LEU A 100 -14.67 -12.14 5.17
CA LEU A 100 -15.73 -13.09 4.79
C LEU A 100 -15.25 -14.55 4.81
N PHE A 101 -13.94 -14.77 4.82
CA PHE A 101 -13.32 -16.09 4.77
C PHE A 101 -13.10 -16.61 6.20
N HIS A 102 -14.11 -17.24 6.80
CA HIS A 102 -14.03 -17.68 8.21
C HIS A 102 -13.15 -18.92 8.45
N ASN A 103 -12.97 -19.78 7.43
CA ASN A 103 -12.09 -20.94 7.55
C ASN A 103 -10.62 -20.50 7.56
N ALA A 104 -9.81 -20.96 8.54
CA ALA A 104 -8.43 -20.51 8.72
C ALA A 104 -7.54 -20.68 7.47
N LYS A 105 -7.69 -21.79 6.72
CA LYS A 105 -6.92 -22.02 5.49
C LYS A 105 -7.39 -21.08 4.38
N ALA A 106 -8.70 -20.95 4.20
CA ALA A 106 -9.28 -20.05 3.21
C ALA A 106 -8.93 -18.58 3.49
N PHE A 107 -8.98 -18.15 4.75
CA PHE A 107 -8.55 -16.83 5.19
C PHE A 107 -7.11 -16.54 4.82
N LYS A 108 -6.18 -17.45 5.17
CA LYS A 108 -4.76 -17.26 4.87
C LYS A 108 -4.53 -17.09 3.37
N ILE A 109 -5.18 -17.92 2.55
CA ILE A 109 -5.09 -17.81 1.09
C ILE A 109 -5.67 -16.47 0.63
N ALA A 110 -6.87 -16.11 1.07
CA ALA A 110 -7.52 -14.85 0.72
C ALA A 110 -6.66 -13.64 1.10
N PHE A 111 -6.08 -13.62 2.30
CA PHE A 111 -5.21 -12.54 2.76
C PHE A 111 -4.06 -12.26 1.79
N TYR A 112 -3.31 -13.29 1.38
CA TYR A 112 -2.22 -13.12 0.42
C TYR A 112 -2.71 -12.82 -0.99
N VAL A 113 -3.80 -13.45 -1.43
CA VAL A 113 -4.38 -13.19 -2.76
C VAL A 113 -4.80 -11.73 -2.88
N PHE A 114 -5.52 -11.18 -1.90
CA PHE A 114 -5.92 -9.77 -1.93
C PHE A 114 -4.71 -8.81 -1.87
N ALA A 115 -3.67 -9.14 -1.11
CA ALA A 115 -2.44 -8.34 -1.09
C ALA A 115 -1.72 -8.35 -2.46
N ILE A 116 -1.63 -9.52 -3.11
CA ILE A 116 -1.02 -9.66 -4.43
C ILE A 116 -1.87 -8.96 -5.50
N LEU A 117 -3.18 -9.17 -5.52
CA LEU A 117 -4.10 -8.51 -6.46
C LEU A 117 -4.06 -6.99 -6.32
N PHE A 118 -3.96 -6.49 -5.10
CA PHE A 118 -3.77 -5.07 -4.83
C PHE A 118 -2.47 -4.56 -5.48
N GLY A 119 -1.35 -5.28 -5.33
CA GLY A 119 -0.12 -4.95 -6.03
C GLY A 119 -0.27 -4.99 -7.56
N LEU A 120 -0.85 -6.07 -8.10
CA LEU A 120 -1.01 -6.28 -9.54
C LEU A 120 -1.86 -5.19 -10.22
N VAL A 121 -2.88 -4.65 -9.55
CA VAL A 121 -3.65 -3.53 -10.09
C VAL A 121 -2.76 -2.31 -10.35
N HIS A 122 -1.70 -2.10 -9.57
CA HIS A 122 -0.79 -0.97 -9.78
C HIS A 122 0.16 -1.16 -10.97
N LEU A 123 0.16 -2.32 -11.61
CA LEU A 123 0.86 -2.51 -12.89
C LEU A 123 0.28 -1.61 -13.98
N THR A 124 -0.97 -1.14 -13.85
CA THR A 124 -1.59 -0.18 -14.79
C THR A 124 -0.93 1.19 -14.79
N ASN A 125 -0.05 1.49 -13.84
CA ASN A 125 0.75 2.71 -13.84
C ASN A 125 1.93 2.65 -14.81
N PHE A 126 2.22 1.48 -15.38
CA PHE A 126 3.32 1.26 -16.31
C PHE A 126 2.80 0.95 -17.71
N ASN A 127 3.54 1.40 -18.73
CA ASN A 127 3.35 0.91 -20.09
C ASN A 127 3.76 -0.56 -20.18
N ILE A 128 2.83 -1.42 -20.60
CA ILE A 128 3.05 -2.87 -20.61
C ILE A 128 4.02 -3.25 -21.72
N THR A 129 5.25 -3.53 -21.31
CA THR A 129 6.33 -4.08 -22.15
C THR A 129 6.77 -5.45 -21.64
N THR A 130 7.58 -6.17 -22.43
CA THR A 130 8.17 -7.44 -21.99
C THR A 130 8.96 -7.29 -20.69
N ASN A 131 9.74 -6.21 -20.54
CA ASN A 131 10.51 -5.95 -19.33
C ASN A 131 9.61 -5.71 -18.11
N VAL A 132 8.52 -4.95 -18.27
CA VAL A 132 7.54 -4.72 -17.20
C VAL A 132 6.88 -6.03 -16.77
N LEU A 133 6.53 -6.92 -17.70
CA LEU A 133 5.96 -8.23 -17.38
C LEU A 133 6.97 -9.12 -16.65
N LEU A 134 8.23 -9.16 -17.09
CA LEU A 134 9.29 -9.94 -16.44
C LEU A 134 9.63 -9.41 -15.04
N LEU A 135 9.61 -8.09 -14.87
CA LEU A 135 9.92 -7.42 -13.61
C LEU A 135 8.69 -7.19 -12.72
N THR A 136 7.50 -7.67 -13.11
CA THR A 136 6.25 -7.47 -12.37
C THR A 136 6.39 -7.78 -10.87
N PRO A 137 6.99 -8.92 -10.44
CA PRO A 137 7.15 -9.22 -9.02
C PRO A 137 7.92 -8.15 -8.23
N ILE A 138 8.83 -7.43 -8.89
CA ILE A 138 9.61 -6.34 -8.31
C ILE A 138 8.83 -5.03 -8.37
N LEU A 139 8.27 -4.70 -9.54
CA LEU A 139 7.57 -3.44 -9.77
C LEU A 139 6.32 -3.28 -8.89
N VAL A 140 5.61 -4.36 -8.61
CA VAL A 140 4.42 -4.34 -7.73
C VAL A 140 4.74 -4.71 -6.27
N ALA A 141 6.01 -4.95 -5.94
CA ALA A 141 6.41 -5.32 -4.57
C ALA A 141 6.03 -4.26 -3.52
N PRO A 142 6.25 -2.94 -3.74
CA PRO A 142 5.88 -1.93 -2.74
C PRO A 142 4.39 -2.02 -2.37
N GLN A 143 3.53 -2.12 -3.37
CA GLN A 143 2.09 -2.16 -3.21
C GLN A 143 1.63 -3.51 -2.68
N THR A 144 2.26 -4.63 -3.06
CA THR A 144 1.96 -5.94 -2.47
C THR A 144 2.32 -6.00 -0.98
N ILE A 145 3.42 -5.37 -0.58
CA ILE A 145 3.85 -5.32 0.82
C ILE A 145 2.93 -4.40 1.63
N LEU A 146 2.64 -3.19 1.14
CA LEU A 146 1.64 -2.30 1.72
C LEU A 146 0.26 -2.99 1.78
N GLY A 147 -0.06 -3.75 0.73
CA GLY A 147 -0.98 -4.86 0.62
C GLY A 147 -1.30 -5.54 1.94
N GLY A 148 -0.27 -6.24 2.44
CA GLY A 148 -0.29 -6.99 3.68
C GLY A 148 -0.35 -6.12 4.93
N TYR A 149 0.28 -4.94 4.95
CA TYR A 149 0.24 -4.03 6.11
C TYR A 149 -1.18 -3.49 6.36
N LEU A 150 -1.85 -3.10 5.27
CA LEU A 150 -3.26 -2.70 5.27
C LEU A 150 -4.17 -3.89 5.65
N GLY A 151 -3.88 -5.08 5.12
CA GLY A 151 -4.56 -6.31 5.55
C GLY A 151 -4.42 -6.58 7.06
N PHE A 152 -3.22 -6.39 7.63
CA PHE A 152 -2.96 -6.55 9.06
C PHE A 152 -3.81 -5.59 9.88
N ILE A 153 -3.73 -4.28 9.61
CA ILE A 153 -4.47 -3.28 10.38
C ILE A 153 -6.00 -3.44 10.20
N ARG A 154 -6.44 -3.86 9.01
CA ARG A 154 -7.83 -4.18 8.70
C ARG A 154 -8.41 -5.25 9.62
N VAL A 155 -7.65 -6.32 9.84
CA VAL A 155 -8.07 -7.46 10.66
C VAL A 155 -7.97 -7.14 12.14
N ARG A 156 -6.86 -6.52 12.57
CA ARG A 156 -6.63 -6.18 13.98
C ARG A 156 -7.61 -5.12 14.49
N PHE A 157 -7.82 -4.04 13.74
CA PHE A 157 -8.54 -2.85 14.23
C PHE A 157 -9.80 -2.47 13.43
N GLY A 158 -9.90 -2.87 12.16
CA GLY A 158 -11.09 -2.64 11.34
C GLY A 158 -10.81 -1.90 10.02
N LEU A 159 -11.82 -1.85 9.14
CA LEU A 159 -11.68 -1.29 7.79
C LEU A 159 -11.32 0.20 7.79
N GLN A 160 -11.92 0.97 8.69
CA GLN A 160 -11.66 2.41 8.83
C GLN A 160 -10.19 2.72 9.12
N TRP A 161 -9.52 1.90 9.94
CA TRP A 161 -8.09 2.06 10.24
C TRP A 161 -7.21 1.76 9.03
N SER A 162 -7.63 0.81 8.18
CA SER A 162 -6.95 0.52 6.92
C SER A 162 -7.10 1.68 5.93
N MET A 163 -8.32 2.21 5.76
CA MET A 163 -8.59 3.39 4.93
C MET A 163 -7.78 4.60 5.38
N LEU A 164 -7.75 4.86 6.69
CA LEU A 164 -6.98 5.97 7.23
C LEU A 164 -5.47 5.77 7.01
N LEU A 165 -4.96 4.55 7.18
CA LEU A 165 -3.53 4.28 7.03
C LEU A 165 -3.11 4.48 5.56
N HIS A 166 -3.93 3.97 4.65
CA HIS A 166 -3.73 4.12 3.23
C HIS A 166 -3.80 5.59 2.79
N ALA A 167 -4.83 6.33 3.23
CA ALA A 167 -4.96 7.75 2.96
C ALA A 167 -3.75 8.54 3.47
N CYS A 168 -3.30 8.31 4.71
CA CYS A 168 -2.12 8.98 5.26
C CYS A 168 -0.82 8.61 4.52
N TYR A 169 -0.68 7.35 4.09
CA TYR A 169 0.45 6.90 3.27
C TYR A 169 0.47 7.65 1.93
N ASN A 170 -0.67 7.69 1.21
CA ASN A 170 -0.76 8.40 -0.08
C ASN A 170 -0.56 9.91 0.11
N ALA A 171 -1.14 10.51 1.15
CA ALA A 171 -0.97 11.92 1.46
C ALA A 171 0.52 12.29 1.64
N PHE A 172 1.30 11.44 2.30
CA PHE A 172 2.74 11.67 2.50
C PHE A 172 3.46 11.82 1.15
N PHE A 173 3.26 10.89 0.21
CA PHE A 173 3.93 10.93 -1.09
C PHE A 173 3.37 12.01 -2.01
N VAL A 174 2.06 12.20 -2.06
CA VAL A 174 1.41 13.24 -2.91
C VAL A 174 1.77 14.65 -2.45
N LEU A 175 1.76 14.92 -1.14
CA LEU A 175 2.20 16.22 -0.63
C LEU A 175 3.70 16.43 -0.83
N GLY A 176 4.50 15.35 -0.71
CA GLY A 176 5.92 15.37 -1.03
C GLY A 176 6.18 15.75 -2.49
N SER A 177 5.45 15.17 -3.44
CA SER A 177 5.59 15.53 -4.86
C SER A 177 5.18 16.98 -5.13
N PHE A 178 4.10 17.47 -4.50
CA PHE A 178 3.69 18.87 -4.68
C PHE A 178 4.71 19.88 -4.16
N ALA A 179 5.46 19.51 -3.12
CA ALA A 179 6.51 20.33 -2.55
C ALA A 179 7.77 20.34 -3.44
N ALA A 180 8.09 19.21 -4.09
CA ALA A 180 9.19 19.12 -5.04
C ALA A 180 9.00 20.06 -6.24
N ASP A 181 7.77 20.28 -6.71
CA ASP A 181 7.47 21.23 -7.80
C ASP A 181 7.75 22.71 -7.46
N LEU A 182 7.92 23.05 -6.17
CA LEU A 182 8.10 24.43 -5.73
C LEU A 182 9.58 24.85 -5.66
N VAL A 183 10.51 23.92 -5.89
CA VAL A 183 11.97 24.10 -5.81
C VAL A 183 12.57 23.98 -7.21
#